data_AF-A0A2N2ZML3-F1
#
_entry.id   AF-A0A2N2ZML3-F1
#
_cell.length_a   1.000
_cell.length_b   1.000
_cell.length_c   1.000
_cell.angle_alpha   90.00
_cell.angle_beta   90.00
_cell.angle_gamma   90.00
#
_symmetry.space_group_name_H-M   'P 1'
#
loop_
_entity.id
_entity.type
_entity.pdbx_description
1 polymer ?
#
loop_
_entity_poly.entity_id
_entity_poly.type
_entity_poly.pdbx_seq_one_letter_code
_entity_poly.pdbx_strand_id
1 'polypeptide(L)'
;YKVIIDTFASEYISKMNLPNNHPNMVDAQMLCIEQINKFRAKKPDDFLLLAADALEYNLLLSRRSLDPSIYKMSSRQKWSLIPLIVLLVGSLPIFVYSFINSIFPIVIAKMATAKIKDLQFISSVRFAIGLLLFPLFHIIQIVVFALITKDLIYTLIYAASLPIGAFIVFEWKKRAELVWARLREVKFNIFSPKRVKRLQELNVDIKNQMWKIVNFKEEEDYMSNSDAN
;
A
#
# COMPACT_ATOMS: atom_id res chain seq x y z
N TYR A 1 15.55 2.72 3.95
CA TYR A 1 15.08 3.97 4.59
C TYR A 1 13.62 4.29 4.33
N LYS A 2 13.07 4.15 3.11
CA LYS A 2 11.68 4.55 2.79
C LYS A 2 10.62 4.09 3.80
N VAL A 3 10.56 2.80 4.11
CA VAL A 3 9.61 2.24 5.11
C VAL A 3 9.71 2.92 6.48
N ILE A 4 10.93 3.25 6.91
CA ILE A 4 11.20 3.85 8.23
C ILE A 4 10.82 5.32 8.22
N ILE A 5 11.15 6.03 7.14
CA ILE A 5 10.75 7.42 6.92
C ILE A 5 9.23 7.52 6.90
N ASP A 6 8.54 6.65 6.15
CA ASP A 6 7.07 6.64 6.06
C ASP A 6 6.42 6.32 7.42
N THR A 7 6.96 5.34 8.14
CA THR A 7 6.45 4.96 9.47
C THR A 7 6.66 6.07 10.50
N PHE A 8 7.84 6.70 10.51
CA PHE A 8 8.18 7.73 11.47
C PHE A 8 7.50 9.06 11.15
N ALA A 9 7.38 9.46 9.87
CA ALA A 9 6.69 10.68 9.47
C ALA A 9 5.20 10.65 9.90
N SER A 10 4.53 9.50 9.76
CA SER A 10 3.16 9.34 10.25
C SER A 10 3.07 9.47 11.78
N GLU A 11 4.06 8.99 12.53
CA GLU A 11 4.11 9.14 13.98
C GLU A 11 4.39 10.59 14.39
N TYR A 12 5.32 11.25 13.70
CA TYR A 12 5.64 12.65 13.91
C TYR A 12 4.41 13.56 13.74
N ILE A 13 3.66 13.40 12.65
CA ILE A 13 2.40 14.12 12.40
C ILE A 13 1.40 13.89 13.53
N SER A 14 1.23 12.63 13.94
CA SER A 14 0.30 12.27 15.02
C SER A 14 0.72 12.87 16.36
N LYS A 15 2.02 12.94 16.66
CA LYS A 15 2.52 13.47 17.93
C LYS A 15 2.53 15.00 17.96
N MET A 16 2.70 15.63 16.80
CA MET A 16 2.64 17.09 16.63
C MET A 16 1.20 17.61 16.47
N ASN A 17 0.18 16.75 16.59
CA ASN A 17 -1.24 17.10 16.39
C ASN A 17 -1.52 17.78 15.03
N LEU A 18 -0.77 17.42 13.99
CA LEU A 18 -0.95 17.98 12.66
C LEU A 18 -2.03 17.19 11.89
N PRO A 19 -2.80 17.85 11.00
CA PRO A 19 -3.71 17.16 10.10
C PRO A 19 -2.96 16.14 9.24
N ASN A 20 -3.45 14.90 9.18
CA ASN A 20 -2.88 13.86 8.32
C ASN A 20 -3.34 14.07 6.85
N ASN A 21 -2.71 15.04 6.18
CA ASN A 21 -2.94 15.36 4.77
C ASN A 21 -1.64 15.18 3.96
N HIS A 22 -1.76 15.16 2.63
CA HIS A 22 -0.62 14.93 1.75
C HIS A 22 0.51 15.97 1.93
N PRO A 23 0.24 17.29 2.04
CA PRO A 23 1.29 18.28 2.30
C PRO A 23 2.09 18.00 3.59
N ASN A 24 1.41 17.85 4.73
CA ASN A 24 2.08 17.62 6.00
C ASN A 24 2.86 16.31 6.04
N MET A 25 2.40 15.28 5.30
CA MET A 25 3.13 14.03 5.15
C MET A 25 4.45 14.22 4.41
N VAL A 26 4.42 14.96 3.29
CA VAL A 26 5.61 15.27 2.51
C VAL A 26 6.59 16.11 3.34
N ASP A 27 6.08 17.13 4.04
CA ASP A 27 6.91 17.99 4.89
C ASP A 27 7.59 17.21 6.02
N ALA A 28 6.84 16.32 6.68
CA ALA A 28 7.40 15.44 7.71
C ALA A 28 8.46 14.48 7.14
N GLN A 29 8.24 13.92 5.95
CA GLN A 29 9.23 13.08 5.28
C GLN A 29 10.50 13.86 4.91
N MET A 30 10.36 15.09 4.37
CA MET A 30 11.48 15.96 4.04
C MET A 30 12.30 16.31 5.28
N LEU A 31 11.64 16.68 6.37
CA LEU A 31 12.29 16.96 7.65
C LEU A 31 13.08 15.74 8.15
N CYS A 32 12.50 14.54 8.08
CA CYS A 32 13.20 13.31 8.47
C CYS A 32 14.46 13.08 7.63
N ILE A 33 14.36 13.28 6.30
CA ILE A 33 15.49 13.11 5.38
C ILE A 33 16.60 14.11 5.71
N GLU A 34 16.24 15.37 5.93
CA GLU A 34 17.20 16.42 6.26
C GLU A 34 17.95 16.12 7.57
N GLN A 35 17.21 15.73 8.62
CA GLN A 35 17.81 15.43 9.92
C GLN A 35 18.68 14.17 9.87
N ILE A 36 18.27 13.13 9.14
CA ILE A 36 19.11 11.95 8.91
C ILE A 36 20.41 12.33 8.18
N ASN A 37 20.34 13.21 7.18
CA ASN A 37 21.52 13.65 6.43
C ASN A 37 22.48 14.46 7.31
N LYS A 38 21.97 15.37 8.16
CA LYS A 38 22.77 16.11 9.15
C LYS A 38 23.43 15.15 10.16
N PHE A 39 22.66 14.20 10.68
CA PHE A 39 23.16 13.19 11.62
C PHE A 39 24.26 12.32 11.00
N ARG A 40 24.09 11.90 9.74
CA ARG A 40 25.10 11.13 9.00
C ARG A 40 26.44 11.86 8.88
N ALA A 41 26.41 13.18 8.71
CA ALA A 41 27.63 13.99 8.59
C ALA A 41 28.35 14.15 9.94
N LYS A 42 27.61 14.28 11.06
CA LYS A 42 28.18 14.52 12.39
C LYS A 42 28.56 13.25 13.14
N LYS A 43 27.79 12.16 13.01
CA LYS A 43 27.99 10.88 13.72
C LYS A 43 27.86 9.69 12.76
N PRO A 44 28.89 9.39 11.97
CA PRO A 44 28.83 8.33 10.96
C PRO A 44 28.62 6.94 11.58
N ASP A 45 29.23 6.64 12.73
CA ASP A 45 29.12 5.34 13.38
C ASP A 45 27.71 5.06 13.92
N ASP A 46 27.09 6.05 14.57
CA ASP A 46 25.70 5.93 15.03
C ASP A 46 24.73 5.82 13.85
N PHE A 47 25.01 6.50 12.74
CA PHE A 47 24.23 6.36 11.51
C PHE A 47 24.35 4.94 10.92
N LEU A 48 25.53 4.33 10.97
CA LEU A 48 25.72 2.95 10.52
C LEU A 48 24.90 1.95 11.36
N LEU A 49 24.80 2.18 12.68
CA LEU A 49 23.93 1.38 13.56
C LEU A 49 22.45 1.51 13.15
N LEU A 50 21.96 2.74 12.97
CA LEU A 50 20.59 2.97 12.47
C LEU A 50 20.35 2.30 11.12
N ALA A 51 21.32 2.39 10.20
CA ALA A 51 21.25 1.78 8.89
C ALA A 51 21.21 0.24 8.98
N ALA A 52 21.98 -0.36 9.89
CA ALA A 52 22.00 -1.79 10.12
C ALA A 52 20.64 -2.28 10.68
N ASP A 53 20.12 -1.63 11.72
CA ASP A 53 18.81 -1.95 12.31
C ASP A 53 17.69 -1.79 11.28
N ALA A 54 17.74 -0.71 10.49
CA ALA A 54 16.82 -0.44 9.40
C ALA A 54 16.81 -1.53 8.33
N LEU A 55 18.00 -2.03 7.99
CA LEU A 55 18.20 -3.08 7.02
C LEU A 55 17.69 -4.42 7.58
N GLU A 56 18.03 -4.78 8.82
CA GLU A 56 17.53 -5.98 9.50
C GLU A 56 15.99 -5.98 9.53
N TYR A 57 15.38 -4.87 9.93
CA TYR A 57 13.93 -4.69 9.96
C TYR A 57 13.29 -4.95 8.59
N ASN A 58 13.84 -4.34 7.53
CA ASN A 58 13.32 -4.51 6.18
C ASN A 58 13.55 -5.94 5.64
N LEU A 59 14.68 -6.58 5.99
CA LEU A 59 14.93 -7.98 5.64
C LEU A 59 13.94 -8.92 6.32
N LEU A 60 13.61 -8.69 7.59
CA LEU A 60 12.65 -9.52 8.32
C LEU A 60 11.23 -9.39 7.75
N LEU A 61 10.82 -8.19 7.33
CA LEU A 61 9.54 -7.96 6.65
C LEU A 61 9.51 -8.60 5.25
N SER A 62 10.52 -8.31 4.42
CA SER A 62 10.58 -8.77 3.03
C SER A 62 10.71 -10.29 2.89
N ARG A 63 11.51 -10.95 3.75
CA ARG A 63 11.64 -12.43 3.79
C ARG A 63 10.33 -13.15 4.04
N ARG A 64 9.32 -12.47 4.58
CA ARG A 64 7.99 -13.04 4.88
C ARG A 64 6.87 -12.41 4.07
N SER A 65 7.21 -11.59 3.07
CA SER A 65 6.24 -10.87 2.23
C SER A 65 5.21 -10.11 3.05
N LEU A 66 5.65 -9.59 4.21
CA LEU A 66 4.85 -8.72 5.05
C LEU A 66 4.89 -7.33 4.43
N ASP A 67 3.72 -6.79 4.17
CA ASP A 67 3.59 -5.44 3.63
C ASP A 67 3.94 -4.44 4.75
N PRO A 68 4.99 -3.62 4.59
CA PRO A 68 5.39 -2.67 5.61
C PRO A 68 4.32 -1.62 5.95
N SER A 69 3.41 -1.33 5.00
CA SER A 69 2.30 -0.38 5.20
C SER A 69 1.13 -0.97 5.99
N ILE A 70 1.04 -2.30 6.07
CA ILE A 70 -0.03 -3.03 6.76
C ILE A 70 0.46 -3.56 8.11
N TYR A 71 1.74 -3.90 8.19
CA TYR A 71 2.37 -4.48 9.36
C TYR A 71 2.18 -3.60 10.61
N LYS A 72 1.84 -4.26 11.73
CA LYS A 72 1.35 -3.66 12.99
C LYS A 72 -0.12 -3.25 12.89
N MET A 73 -0.95 -4.19 12.47
CA MET A 73 -2.40 -4.03 12.52
C MET A 73 -2.90 -3.75 13.94
N SER A 74 -3.68 -2.68 14.07
CA SER A 74 -4.46 -2.39 15.27
C SER A 74 -5.49 -3.50 15.56
N SER A 75 -5.92 -3.61 16.81
CA SER A 75 -6.96 -4.55 17.21
C SER A 75 -8.25 -4.36 16.41
N ARG A 76 -8.65 -3.11 16.12
CA ARG A 76 -9.80 -2.80 15.27
C ARG A 76 -9.66 -3.38 13.86
N GLN A 77 -8.49 -3.26 13.25
CA GLN A 77 -8.23 -3.82 11.93
C GLN A 77 -8.30 -5.35 11.92
N LYS A 78 -7.86 -6.02 13.00
CA LYS A 78 -8.00 -7.47 13.15
C LYS A 78 -9.47 -7.90 13.23
N TRP A 79 -10.26 -7.22 14.05
CA TRP A 79 -11.71 -7.51 14.16
C TRP A 79 -12.47 -7.22 12.87
N SER A 80 -12.08 -6.19 12.10
CA SER A 80 -12.68 -5.90 10.80
C SER A 80 -12.44 -6.96 9.73
N LEU A 81 -11.55 -7.94 9.97
CA LEU A 81 -11.30 -9.02 9.01
C LEU A 81 -12.50 -9.92 8.82
N ILE A 82 -13.20 -10.26 9.90
CA ILE A 82 -14.32 -11.19 9.87
C ILE A 82 -15.43 -10.69 8.92
N PRO A 83 -15.99 -9.47 9.09
CA PRO A 83 -17.02 -8.98 8.18
C PRO A 83 -16.49 -8.79 6.75
N LEU A 84 -15.21 -8.46 6.58
CA LEU A 84 -14.60 -8.30 5.25
C LEU A 84 -14.48 -9.64 4.52
N ILE A 85 -14.12 -10.72 5.23
CA ILE A 85 -14.07 -12.08 4.69
C ILE A 85 -15.48 -12.55 4.33
N VAL A 86 -16.45 -12.35 5.22
CA VAL A 86 -17.86 -12.71 4.96
C VAL A 86 -18.37 -11.98 3.71
N LEU A 87 -18.07 -10.68 3.58
CA LEU A 87 -18.42 -9.91 2.38
C LEU A 87 -17.76 -10.46 1.12
N LEU A 88 -16.47 -10.81 1.16
CA LEU A 88 -15.77 -11.37 0.00
C LEU A 88 -16.32 -12.71 -0.43
N VAL A 89 -16.60 -13.61 0.52
CA VAL A 89 -17.18 -14.93 0.24
C VAL A 89 -18.60 -14.78 -0.30
N GLY A 90 -19.43 -13.94 0.33
CA GLY A 90 -20.81 -13.69 -0.11
C GLY A 90 -20.90 -13.01 -1.48
N SER A 91 -19.93 -12.16 -1.83
CA SER A 91 -19.84 -11.49 -3.14
C SER A 91 -19.07 -12.28 -4.21
N LEU A 92 -18.52 -13.45 -3.86
CA LEU A 92 -17.74 -14.28 -4.79
C LEU A 92 -18.52 -14.65 -6.07
N PRO A 93 -19.81 -15.04 -6.04
CA PRO A 93 -20.54 -15.37 -7.26
C PRO A 93 -20.65 -14.17 -8.21
N ILE A 94 -20.92 -12.98 -7.66
CA ILE A 94 -21.02 -11.72 -8.41
C ILE A 94 -19.66 -11.38 -9.02
N PHE A 95 -18.58 -11.55 -8.26
CA PHE A 95 -17.23 -11.37 -8.76
C PHE A 95 -16.92 -12.33 -9.92
N VAL A 96 -17.25 -13.63 -9.81
CA VAL A 96 -16.99 -14.61 -10.86
C VAL A 96 -17.73 -14.26 -12.15
N TYR A 97 -19.03 -13.94 -12.05
CA TYR A 97 -19.82 -13.46 -13.19
C TYR A 97 -19.14 -12.24 -13.85
N SER A 98 -18.79 -11.25 -13.04
CA SER A 98 -18.20 -10.00 -13.53
C SER A 98 -16.82 -10.21 -14.15
N PHE A 99 -16.03 -11.11 -13.56
CA PHE A 99 -14.69 -11.46 -14.02
C PHE A 99 -14.74 -12.15 -15.37
N ILE A 100 -15.63 -13.12 -15.57
CA ILE A 100 -15.82 -13.79 -16.86
C ILE A 100 -16.18 -12.77 -17.95
N ASN A 101 -17.09 -11.84 -17.65
CA ASN A 101 -17.50 -10.80 -18.60
C ASN A 101 -16.43 -9.72 -18.86
N SER A 102 -15.36 -9.67 -18.06
CA SER A 102 -14.30 -8.66 -18.18
C SER A 102 -12.92 -9.25 -18.46
N ILE A 103 -12.78 -10.58 -18.51
CA ILE A 103 -11.46 -11.23 -18.55
C ILE A 103 -10.69 -10.88 -19.82
N PHE A 104 -11.39 -10.77 -20.95
CA PHE A 104 -10.79 -10.52 -22.26
C PHE A 104 -10.05 -9.17 -22.32
N PRO A 105 -10.71 -8.01 -22.08
CA PRO A 105 -10.00 -6.72 -22.09
C PRO A 105 -8.89 -6.65 -21.02
N ILE A 106 -9.09 -7.28 -19.85
CA ILE A 106 -8.08 -7.33 -18.77
C ILE A 106 -6.82 -8.07 -19.23
N VAL A 107 -6.98 -9.25 -19.83
CA VAL A 107 -5.85 -10.07 -20.29
C VAL A 107 -5.09 -9.37 -21.40
N ILE A 108 -5.79 -8.77 -22.36
CA ILE A 108 -5.13 -8.04 -23.47
C ILE A 108 -4.34 -6.85 -22.94
N ALA A 109 -4.92 -6.03 -22.05
CA ALA A 109 -4.20 -4.91 -21.44
C ALA A 109 -2.94 -5.37 -20.67
N LYS A 110 -3.02 -6.52 -20.01
CA LYS A 110 -1.87 -7.13 -19.31
C LYS A 110 -0.80 -7.61 -20.31
N MET A 111 -1.20 -8.28 -21.39
CA MET A 111 -0.28 -8.79 -22.41
C MET A 111 0.42 -7.66 -23.17
N ALA A 112 -0.32 -6.61 -23.55
CA ALA A 112 0.22 -5.45 -24.25
C ALA A 112 1.29 -4.70 -23.43
N THR A 113 1.16 -4.72 -22.10
CA THR A 113 2.12 -4.08 -21.20
C THR A 113 3.24 -4.98 -20.70
N ALA A 114 3.24 -6.26 -21.05
CA ALA A 114 4.22 -7.22 -20.54
C ALA A 114 5.67 -6.93 -20.96
N LYS A 115 5.87 -6.21 -22.08
CA LYS A 115 7.19 -5.84 -22.62
C LYS A 115 7.65 -4.43 -22.23
N ILE A 116 6.81 -3.66 -21.53
CA ILE A 116 7.12 -2.28 -21.16
C ILE A 116 8.01 -2.31 -19.90
N LYS A 117 9.21 -1.72 -20.00
CA LYS A 117 10.16 -1.66 -18.88
C LYS A 117 9.84 -0.55 -17.88
N ASP A 118 9.28 0.56 -18.36
CA ASP A 118 8.95 1.70 -17.52
C ASP A 118 7.65 1.44 -16.74
N LEU A 119 7.78 1.26 -15.42
CA LEU A 119 6.67 1.05 -14.49
C LEU A 119 5.65 2.18 -14.51
N GLN A 120 6.07 3.42 -14.73
CA GLN A 120 5.18 4.57 -14.74
C GLN A 120 4.30 4.58 -15.99
N PHE A 121 4.81 4.03 -17.11
CA PHE A 121 4.08 3.96 -18.37
C PHE A 121 3.07 2.79 -18.41
N ILE A 122 3.31 1.71 -17.68
CA ILE A 122 2.44 0.52 -17.65
C ILE A 122 1.00 0.89 -17.27
N SER A 123 0.80 1.70 -16.23
CA SER A 123 -0.54 2.07 -15.76
C SER A 123 -1.29 2.90 -16.79
N SER A 124 -0.63 3.89 -17.40
CA SER A 124 -1.22 4.75 -18.44
C SER A 124 -1.61 3.96 -19.68
N VAL A 125 -0.76 3.03 -20.14
CA VAL A 125 -1.06 2.17 -21.29
C VAL A 125 -2.22 1.23 -20.99
N ARG A 126 -2.24 0.59 -19.82
CA ARG A 126 -3.37 -0.26 -19.41
C ARG A 126 -4.67 0.51 -19.37
N PHE A 127 -4.65 1.74 -18.89
CA PHE A 127 -5.81 2.61 -18.87
C PHE A 127 -6.31 2.93 -20.28
N ALA A 128 -5.42 3.37 -21.19
CA ALA A 128 -5.77 3.68 -22.57
C ALA A 128 -6.35 2.45 -23.31
N ILE A 129 -5.71 1.29 -23.17
CA ILE A 129 -6.19 0.04 -23.75
C ILE A 129 -7.54 -0.37 -23.14
N GLY A 130 -7.67 -0.26 -21.82
CA GLY A 130 -8.92 -0.58 -21.13
C GLY A 130 -10.08 0.30 -21.59
N LEU A 131 -9.84 1.61 -21.72
CA LEU A 131 -10.84 2.57 -22.17
C LEU A 131 -11.41 2.22 -23.55
N LEU A 132 -10.62 1.64 -24.45
CA LEU A 132 -11.05 1.24 -25.78
C LEU A 132 -11.63 -0.18 -25.82
N LEU A 133 -10.96 -1.16 -25.18
CA LEU A 133 -11.36 -2.56 -25.27
C LEU A 133 -12.59 -2.92 -24.45
N PHE A 134 -12.80 -2.30 -23.28
CA PHE A 134 -13.97 -2.61 -22.46
C PHE A 134 -15.29 -2.26 -23.18
N PRO A 135 -15.49 -1.03 -23.71
CA PRO A 135 -16.71 -0.69 -24.44
C PRO A 135 -16.90 -1.56 -25.69
N LEU A 136 -15.84 -1.77 -26.48
CA LEU A 136 -15.93 -2.57 -27.69
C LEU A 136 -16.34 -4.02 -27.38
N PHE A 137 -15.72 -4.63 -26.37
CA PHE A 137 -16.05 -5.99 -25.96
C PHE A 137 -17.48 -6.09 -25.42
N HIS A 138 -17.92 -5.12 -24.61
CA HIS A 138 -19.28 -5.11 -24.08
C HIS A 138 -20.33 -4.91 -25.16
N ILE A 139 -20.09 -4.08 -26.18
CA ILE A 139 -21.00 -3.95 -27.33
C ILE A 139 -21.20 -5.31 -28.01
N ILE A 140 -20.11 -6.04 -28.27
CA ILE A 140 -20.18 -7.38 -28.88
C ILE A 140 -21.01 -8.32 -27.99
N GLN A 141 -20.74 -8.35 -26.68
CA GLN A 141 -21.48 -9.19 -25.74
C GLN A 141 -22.97 -8.85 -25.70
N ILE A 142 -23.32 -7.55 -25.67
CA ILE A 142 -24.72 -7.09 -25.65
C ILE A 142 -25.43 -7.52 -26.93
N VAL A 143 -24.81 -7.33 -28.10
CA VAL A 143 -25.40 -7.74 -29.40
C VAL A 143 -25.63 -9.25 -29.43
N VAL A 144 -24.63 -10.05 -29.04
CA VAL A 144 -24.76 -11.52 -29.01
C VAL A 144 -25.87 -11.93 -28.04
N PHE A 145 -25.93 -11.34 -26.85
CA PHE A 145 -26.96 -11.62 -25.86
C PHE A 145 -28.36 -11.23 -26.37
N ALA A 146 -28.50 -10.08 -27.02
CA ALA A 146 -29.76 -9.63 -27.61
C ALA A 146 -30.27 -10.58 -28.69
N LEU A 147 -29.38 -11.09 -29.55
CA LEU A 147 -29.74 -12.05 -30.61
C LEU A 147 -30.21 -13.40 -30.07
N ILE A 148 -29.64 -13.85 -28.95
CA ILE A 148 -30.01 -15.12 -28.30
C ILE A 148 -31.32 -14.98 -27.53
N THR A 149 -31.42 -13.96 -26.68
CA THR A 149 -32.54 -13.79 -25.75
C THR A 149 -33.77 -13.21 -26.43
N LYS A 150 -33.58 -12.41 -27.48
CA LYS A 150 -34.62 -11.71 -28.25
C LYS A 150 -35.57 -10.87 -27.37
N ASP A 151 -35.10 -10.48 -26.19
CA ASP A 151 -35.85 -9.74 -25.20
C ASP A 151 -35.09 -8.46 -24.83
N LEU A 152 -35.76 -7.33 -25.00
CA LEU A 152 -35.17 -6.01 -24.77
C LEU A 152 -34.89 -5.76 -23.30
N ILE A 153 -35.77 -6.19 -22.39
CA ILE A 153 -35.64 -5.94 -20.94
C ILE A 153 -34.43 -6.71 -20.41
N TYR A 154 -34.32 -8.01 -20.72
CA TYR A 154 -33.15 -8.79 -20.31
C TYR A 154 -31.85 -8.25 -20.91
N THR A 155 -31.89 -7.79 -22.16
CA THR A 155 -30.73 -7.18 -22.82
C THR A 155 -30.28 -5.89 -22.12
N LEU A 156 -31.23 -5.03 -21.74
CA LEU A 156 -30.91 -3.79 -21.02
C LEU A 156 -30.35 -4.06 -19.62
N ILE A 157 -30.93 -5.04 -18.90
CA ILE A 157 -30.40 -5.48 -17.59
C ILE A 157 -28.97 -6.01 -17.75
N TYR A 158 -28.73 -6.86 -18.75
CA TYR A 158 -27.40 -7.38 -19.04
C TYR A 158 -26.41 -6.26 -19.39
N ALA A 159 -26.80 -5.34 -20.28
CA ALA A 159 -25.99 -4.19 -20.69
C ALA A 159 -25.59 -3.30 -19.51
N ALA A 160 -26.53 -3.00 -18.61
CA ALA A 160 -26.26 -2.24 -17.39
C ALA A 160 -25.36 -3.01 -16.40
N SER A 161 -25.47 -4.34 -16.35
CA SER A 161 -24.66 -5.17 -15.46
C SER A 161 -23.17 -5.19 -15.82
N LEU A 162 -22.82 -4.99 -17.10
CA LEU A 162 -21.44 -5.08 -17.58
C LEU A 162 -20.50 -4.00 -17.01
N PRO A 163 -20.77 -2.68 -17.13
CA PRO A 163 -19.89 -1.65 -16.55
C PRO A 163 -19.83 -1.74 -15.01
N ILE A 164 -20.94 -2.10 -14.37
CA ILE A 164 -20.99 -2.35 -12.93
C ILE A 164 -20.10 -3.54 -12.57
N GLY A 165 -20.18 -4.62 -13.34
CA GLY A 165 -19.35 -5.81 -13.18
C GLY A 165 -17.86 -5.50 -13.32
N ALA A 166 -17.48 -4.73 -14.34
CA ALA A 166 -16.09 -4.31 -14.52
C ALA A 166 -15.55 -3.58 -13.27
N PHE A 167 -16.33 -2.66 -12.70
CA PHE A 167 -15.99 -1.99 -11.44
C PHE A 167 -15.86 -2.97 -10.26
N ILE A 168 -16.81 -3.90 -10.13
CA ILE A 168 -16.80 -4.94 -9.08
C ILE A 168 -15.52 -5.78 -9.14
N VAL A 169 -15.04 -6.15 -10.34
CA VAL A 169 -13.80 -6.94 -10.49
C VAL A 169 -12.61 -6.24 -9.83
N PHE A 170 -12.44 -4.94 -10.07
CA PHE A 170 -11.30 -4.19 -9.54
C PHE A 170 -11.41 -3.98 -8.02
N GLU A 171 -12.59 -3.58 -7.54
CA GLU A 171 -12.81 -3.37 -6.10
C GLU A 171 -12.71 -4.67 -5.29
N TRP A 172 -13.27 -5.77 -5.81
CA TRP A 172 -13.20 -7.07 -5.16
C TRP A 172 -11.76 -7.56 -5.08
N LYS A 173 -10.98 -7.45 -6.17
CA LYS A 173 -9.55 -7.81 -6.18
C LYS A 173 -8.74 -7.01 -5.15
N LYS A 174 -8.90 -5.69 -5.13
CA LYS A 174 -8.21 -4.81 -4.17
C LYS A 174 -8.52 -5.22 -2.71
N ARG A 175 -9.78 -5.51 -2.41
CA ARG A 175 -10.19 -5.96 -1.06
C ARG A 175 -9.66 -7.36 -0.73
N ALA A 176 -9.65 -8.27 -1.71
CA ALA A 176 -9.09 -9.61 -1.54
C ALA A 176 -7.58 -9.58 -1.27
N GLU A 177 -6.82 -8.74 -1.99
CA GLU A 177 -5.39 -8.53 -1.75
C GLU A 177 -5.13 -7.98 -0.34
N LEU A 178 -5.92 -7.01 0.11
CA LEU A 178 -5.86 -6.48 1.47
C LEU A 178 -6.14 -7.57 2.53
N VAL A 179 -7.20 -8.36 2.35
CA VAL A 179 -7.52 -9.48 3.26
C VAL A 179 -6.37 -10.48 3.29
N TRP A 180 -5.82 -10.85 2.13
CA TRP A 180 -4.69 -11.77 2.08
C TRP A 180 -3.47 -11.24 2.81
N ALA A 181 -3.12 -9.97 2.62
CA ALA A 181 -2.00 -9.35 3.33
C ALA A 181 -2.20 -9.38 4.86
N ARG A 182 -3.40 -9.02 5.32
CA ARG A 182 -3.75 -9.05 6.75
C ARG A 182 -3.77 -10.46 7.33
N LEU A 183 -4.28 -11.45 6.59
CA LEU A 183 -4.25 -12.87 7.00
C LEU A 183 -2.81 -13.38 7.13
N ARG A 184 -1.91 -12.98 6.21
CA ARG A 184 -0.47 -13.31 6.33
C ARG A 184 0.13 -12.74 7.61
N GLU A 185 -0.22 -11.51 7.98
CA GLU A 185 0.25 -10.91 9.23
C GLU A 185 -0.30 -11.64 10.47
N VAL A 186 -1.60 -11.95 10.50
CA VAL A 186 -2.20 -12.73 11.59
C VAL A 186 -1.51 -14.09 11.73
N LYS A 187 -1.29 -14.78 10.62
CA LYS A 187 -0.53 -16.04 10.58
C LYS A 187 0.89 -15.83 11.12
N PHE A 188 1.60 -14.79 10.69
CA PHE A 188 2.95 -14.51 11.18
C PHE A 188 2.99 -14.26 12.69
N ASN A 189 2.03 -13.49 13.21
CA ASN A 189 1.92 -13.20 14.64
C ASN A 189 1.66 -14.45 15.48
N ILE A 190 0.90 -15.42 14.96
CA ILE A 190 0.60 -16.67 15.65
C ILE A 190 1.76 -17.68 15.55
N PHE A 191 2.34 -17.86 14.36
CA PHE A 191 3.30 -18.93 14.08
C PHE A 191 4.77 -18.55 14.28
N SER A 192 5.10 -17.29 14.58
CA SER A 192 6.50 -16.85 14.75
C SER A 192 6.69 -15.83 15.88
N PRO A 193 6.25 -16.14 17.12
CA PRO A 193 6.22 -15.18 18.23
C PRO A 193 7.61 -14.58 18.55
N LYS A 194 8.68 -15.39 18.54
CA LYS A 194 10.06 -14.89 18.78
C LYS A 194 10.50 -13.85 17.74
N ARG A 195 10.13 -14.03 16.47
CA ARG A 195 10.52 -13.11 15.38
C ARG A 195 9.67 -11.86 15.38
N VAL A 196 8.39 -11.98 15.71
CA VAL A 196 7.50 -10.84 15.92
C VAL A 196 8.05 -9.96 17.05
N LYS A 197 8.50 -10.57 18.14
CA LYS A 197 9.14 -9.86 19.25
C LYS A 197 10.38 -9.09 18.78
N ARG A 198 11.32 -9.73 18.07
CA ARG A 198 12.50 -9.05 17.50
C ARG A 198 12.12 -7.90 16.56
N LEU A 199 11.08 -8.09 15.74
CA LEU A 199 10.61 -7.08 14.79
C LEU A 199 9.95 -5.89 15.52
N GLN A 200 9.29 -6.14 16.65
CA GLN A 200 8.77 -5.10 17.53
C GLN A 200 9.89 -4.36 18.26
N GLU A 201 10.90 -5.06 18.77
CA GLU A 201 12.09 -4.48 19.39
C GLU A 201 12.81 -3.55 18.40
N LEU A 202 13.15 -4.03 17.20
CA LEU A 202 13.77 -3.23 16.14
C LEU A 202 12.94 -1.98 15.79
N ASN A 203 11.62 -2.11 15.73
CA ASN A 203 10.75 -0.96 15.43
C ASN A 203 10.82 0.10 16.56
N VAL A 204 10.86 -0.34 17.82
CA VAL A 204 11.00 0.56 18.97
C VAL A 204 12.39 1.21 18.96
N ASP A 205 13.45 0.45 18.72
CA ASP A 205 14.82 0.94 18.69
C ASP A 205 15.03 1.98 17.58
N ILE A 206 14.58 1.68 16.36
CA ILE A 206 14.62 2.61 15.22
C ILE A 206 13.85 3.89 15.55
N LYS A 207 12.66 3.80 16.15
CA LYS A 207 11.88 4.98 16.53
C LYS A 207 12.59 5.82 17.58
N ASN A 208 13.18 5.19 18.58
CA ASN A 208 13.93 5.88 19.62
C ASN A 208 15.15 6.61 19.02
N GLN A 209 15.89 5.95 18.12
CA GLN A 209 17.00 6.56 17.39
C GLN A 209 16.52 7.74 16.51
N MET A 210 15.42 7.58 15.79
CA MET A 210 14.83 8.65 14.97
C MET A 210 14.37 9.84 15.81
N TRP A 211 13.76 9.61 16.98
CA TRP A 211 13.41 10.69 17.90
C TRP A 211 14.64 11.42 18.44
N LYS A 212 15.74 10.71 18.71
CA LYS A 212 17.03 11.34 19.08
C LYS A 212 17.56 12.22 17.94
N ILE A 213 17.47 11.75 16.70
CA ILE A 213 17.93 12.48 15.51
C ILE A 213 17.08 13.73 15.25
N VAL A 214 15.75 13.62 15.36
CA VAL A 214 14.86 14.77 15.11
C VAL A 214 14.90 15.78 16.25
N ASN A 215 15.08 15.32 17.50
CA ASN A 215 15.29 16.19 18.66
C ASN A 215 16.76 16.58 18.86
N PHE A 216 17.66 16.20 17.94
CA PHE A 216 19.04 16.63 17.94
C PHE A 216 19.06 18.13 17.62
N LYS A 217 18.86 18.95 18.65
CA LYS A 217 19.19 20.37 18.59
C LYS A 217 20.70 20.48 18.76
N GLU A 218 21.32 21.33 17.94
CA GLU A 218 22.73 21.65 18.04
C GLU A 218 23.00 22.23 19.43
N GLU A 219 23.50 21.42 20.36
CA GLU A 219 24.01 21.90 21.65
C GLU A 219 25.23 22.83 21.48
N GLU A 220 25.77 22.98 20.26
CA GLU A 220 26.90 23.88 19.96
C GLU A 220 26.49 25.32 19.61
N ASP A 221 25.21 25.60 19.32
CA ASP A 221 24.76 26.98 19.03
C ASP A 221 24.66 27.86 20.29
N TYR A 222 24.74 27.24 21.47
CA TYR A 222 24.85 27.93 22.76
C TYR A 222 26.29 28.25 23.15
N MET A 223 27.28 27.50 22.63
CA MET A 223 28.70 27.75 22.90
C MET A 223 29.30 28.76 21.93
N SER A 224 28.78 28.89 20.70
CA SER A 224 29.26 29.91 19.75
C SER A 224 28.76 31.34 20.05
N ASN A 225 27.59 31.48 20.70
CA ASN A 225 27.03 32.77 21.12
C ASN A 225 27.43 33.19 22.55
N SER A 226 28.05 32.30 23.33
CA SER A 226 28.61 32.59 24.65
C SER A 226 29.96 33.32 24.56
N ASP A 227 30.74 33.03 23.52
CA ASP A 227 32.10 33.54 23.34
C ASP A 227 32.16 34.81 22.47
N ALA A 228 31.01 35.36 22.10
CA ALA A 228 30.86 36.57 21.28
C ALA A 228 30.37 37.81 22.08
N ASN A 229 30.40 37.76 23.42
CA ASN A 229 30.17 38.90 24.32
C ASN A 229 31.47 39.50 24.84
#